data_AF-A4RXH8-F1
#
_entry.id   AF-A4RXH8-F1
#
_cell.length_a   1.000
_cell.length_b   1.000
_cell.length_c   1.000
_cell.angle_alpha   90.00
_cell.angle_beta   90.00
_cell.angle_gamma   90.00
#
_symmetry.space_group_name_H-M   'P 1'
#
loop_
_entity.id
_entity.type
_entity.pdbx_description
1 polymer ?
#
loop_
_entity_poly.entity_id
_entity_poly.type
_entity_poly.pdbx_seq_one_letter_code
_entity_poly.pdbx_strand_id
1 'polypeptide(L)'
;LLAWQCALTTRAYGLCEDGPGEEIGEGDEIATYTEWSLPCVDFEGAWESLIFDDDEVKTRLLRYATAALLFGERGVDAQLISWNRVVLLHGPPGTGKTTMCKALAQRLSIRFNHIYSSSVLVEVNAHSLFSRWFSESGKLVSKLFGKIQELLEDEDSLVFVLVDEVESLAAARKSAANGSEPSDAIRVVNALLTQLDALKSRPNAIVLTTSNITEAIDLAFVDRADIKCYIGPPGMRARYEILRSCVLELIRRDLVQGAEPMEFDDGVAKGCPVSLTLREAAEACDGLSGRALRKLPFLAYSTV
;
A
#
# COMPACT_ATOMS: atom_id res chain seq x y z
N LEU A 1 -14.95 -17.87 -24.72
CA LEU A 1 -15.34 -16.54 -25.22
C LEU A 1 -14.20 -16.01 -26.05
N LEU A 2 -14.45 -15.61 -27.30
CA LEU A 2 -13.40 -15.00 -28.14
C LEU A 2 -13.10 -13.61 -27.58
N ALA A 3 -11.82 -13.20 -27.54
CA ALA A 3 -11.38 -11.99 -26.83
C ALA A 3 -12.10 -10.69 -27.24
N TRP A 4 -12.67 -10.63 -28.44
CA TRP A 4 -13.41 -9.49 -28.98
C TRP A 4 -14.91 -9.46 -28.63
N GLN A 5 -15.42 -10.47 -27.92
CA GLN A 5 -16.83 -10.52 -27.47
C GLN A 5 -17.04 -9.89 -26.08
N CYS A 6 -16.00 -9.25 -25.52
CA CYS A 6 -16.07 -8.59 -24.22
C CYS A 6 -16.60 -7.16 -24.35
N ALA A 7 -17.44 -6.74 -23.41
CA ALA A 7 -17.81 -5.33 -23.28
C ALA A 7 -16.58 -4.52 -22.85
N LEU A 8 -16.20 -3.53 -23.66
CA LEU A 8 -15.06 -2.67 -23.39
C LEU A 8 -15.46 -1.59 -22.37
N THR A 9 -14.80 -1.59 -21.21
CA THR A 9 -14.92 -0.51 -20.22
C THR A 9 -13.64 0.31 -20.23
N THR A 10 -13.69 1.50 -20.82
CA THR A 10 -12.58 2.46 -20.87
C THR A 10 -12.70 3.51 -19.77
N ARG A 11 -11.58 3.81 -19.11
CA ARG A 11 -11.46 4.92 -18.14
C ARG A 11 -10.34 5.85 -18.61
N ALA A 12 -10.68 7.10 -18.88
CA ALA A 12 -9.70 8.15 -19.16
C ALA A 12 -9.40 8.89 -17.85
N TYR A 13 -8.14 9.24 -17.62
CA TYR A 13 -7.70 9.99 -16.43
C TYR A 13 -6.51 10.88 -16.79
N GLY A 14 -6.32 11.96 -16.03
CA GLY A 14 -5.10 12.78 -16.05
C GLY A 14 -4.33 12.58 -14.74
N LEU A 15 -3.01 12.66 -14.78
CA LEU A 15 -2.17 12.53 -13.59
C LEU A 15 -1.98 13.90 -12.95
N CYS A 16 -2.18 13.96 -11.63
CA CYS A 16 -1.79 15.09 -10.82
C CYS A 16 -0.25 15.15 -10.73
N GLU A 17 0.33 16.28 -11.12
CA GLU A 17 1.76 16.57 -11.02
C GLU A 17 2.13 17.28 -9.71
N ASP A 18 1.13 17.71 -8.94
CA ASP A 18 1.36 18.29 -7.62
C ASP A 18 1.94 17.23 -6.70
N GLY A 19 3.05 17.57 -6.05
CA GLY A 19 3.71 16.70 -5.08
C GLY A 19 2.85 16.48 -3.83
N PRO A 20 3.33 15.66 -2.89
CA PRO A 20 2.65 15.43 -1.63
C PRO A 20 2.37 16.74 -0.88
N GLY A 21 1.12 16.93 -0.48
CA GLY A 21 0.75 17.96 0.49
C GLY A 21 1.20 17.55 1.88
N GLU A 22 2.00 18.39 2.53
CA GLU A 22 2.37 18.23 3.94
C GLU A 22 1.82 19.42 4.73
N GLU A 23 0.91 19.18 5.66
CA GLU A 23 0.48 20.22 6.58
C GLU A 23 1.32 20.16 7.85
N ILE A 24 2.23 21.11 7.96
CA ILE A 24 3.00 21.36 9.17
C ILE A 24 2.09 22.13 10.14
N GLY A 25 1.82 21.59 11.33
CA GLY A 25 1.07 22.33 12.35
C GLY A 25 1.75 23.65 12.70
N GLU A 26 0.99 24.73 12.96
CA GLU A 26 1.59 25.99 13.42
C GLU A 26 2.43 25.74 14.69
N GLY A 27 3.76 25.82 14.56
CA GLY A 27 4.73 25.55 15.64
C GLY A 27 5.36 24.16 15.64
N ASP A 28 4.95 23.25 14.75
CA ASP A 28 5.53 21.91 14.62
C ASP A 28 6.64 21.88 13.54
N GLU A 29 7.72 21.13 13.77
CA GLU A 29 8.80 20.98 12.76
C GLU A 29 8.61 19.78 11.79
N ILE A 30 7.61 18.92 12.00
CA ILE A 30 7.44 17.65 11.26
C ILE A 30 5.95 17.42 10.94
N ALA A 31 5.65 17.05 9.70
CA ALA A 31 4.29 16.71 9.25
C ALA A 31 3.79 15.40 9.89
N THR A 32 2.52 15.39 10.29
CA THR A 32 1.86 14.24 10.94
C THR A 32 1.25 13.26 9.93
N TYR A 33 0.99 13.74 8.72
CA TYR A 33 0.48 12.98 7.60
C TYR A 33 0.99 13.58 6.29
N THR A 34 0.83 12.81 5.23
CA THR A 34 1.12 13.24 3.87
C THR A 34 -0.10 12.98 3.00
N GLU A 35 -0.42 13.90 2.09
CA GLU A 35 -1.62 13.86 1.26
C GLU A 35 -1.30 13.85 -0.23
N TRP A 36 -2.01 13.04 -1.01
CA TRP A 36 -1.92 13.03 -2.48
C TRP A 36 -3.30 13.14 -3.11
N SER A 37 -3.42 14.01 -4.11
CA SER A 37 -4.55 13.98 -5.04
C SER A 37 -4.35 12.88 -6.08
N LEU A 38 -5.32 11.98 -6.21
CA LEU A 38 -5.24 10.81 -7.07
C LEU A 38 -6.09 10.98 -8.34
N PRO A 39 -5.66 10.39 -9.48
CA PRO A 39 -4.40 9.67 -9.66
C PRO A 39 -3.19 10.63 -9.81
N CYS A 40 -2.04 10.30 -9.22
CA CYS A 40 -0.83 11.14 -9.27
C CYS A 40 0.34 10.48 -10.01
N VAL A 41 1.32 11.29 -10.41
CA VAL A 41 2.56 10.84 -11.06
C VAL A 41 3.41 9.95 -10.15
N ASP A 42 3.43 10.21 -8.84
CA ASP A 42 4.23 9.47 -7.87
C ASP A 42 3.92 7.97 -7.83
N PHE A 43 2.66 7.61 -8.15
CA PHE A 43 2.18 6.23 -8.10
C PHE A 43 2.00 5.61 -9.49
N GLU A 44 2.38 6.31 -10.56
CA GLU A 44 2.32 5.77 -11.91
C GLU A 44 3.25 4.55 -12.06
N GLY A 45 2.74 3.47 -12.64
CA GLY A 45 3.48 2.21 -12.81
C GLY A 45 3.75 1.43 -11.51
N ALA A 46 3.38 1.96 -10.33
CA ALA A 46 3.60 1.28 -9.05
C ALA A 46 2.92 -0.11 -9.02
N TRP A 47 1.71 -0.22 -9.58
CA TRP A 47 0.98 -1.48 -9.66
C TRP A 47 1.69 -2.54 -10.51
N GLU A 48 2.19 -2.16 -11.68
CA GLU A 48 2.95 -3.00 -12.60
C GLU A 48 4.29 -3.40 -12.00
N SER A 49 4.93 -2.50 -11.26
CA SER A 49 6.24 -2.74 -10.66
C SER A 49 6.22 -3.79 -9.53
N LEU A 50 5.07 -4.03 -8.90
CA LEU A 50 4.96 -5.05 -7.87
C LEU A 50 4.85 -6.42 -8.53
N ILE A 51 5.77 -7.34 -8.26
CA ILE A 51 5.75 -8.67 -8.85
C ILE A 51 5.62 -9.67 -7.71
N PHE A 52 4.56 -10.47 -7.76
CA PHE A 52 4.27 -11.57 -6.84
C PHE A 52 4.25 -12.87 -7.65
N ASP A 53 4.47 -14.01 -6.99
CA ASP A 53 4.49 -15.30 -7.69
C ASP A 53 3.12 -15.65 -8.30
N ASP A 54 2.05 -15.27 -7.60
CA ASP A 54 0.67 -15.39 -8.07
C ASP A 54 -0.02 -14.02 -8.12
N ASP A 55 -0.72 -13.75 -9.23
CA ASP A 55 -1.56 -12.56 -9.41
C ASP A 55 -2.79 -12.53 -8.48
N GLU A 56 -2.99 -13.59 -7.69
CA GLU A 56 -4.10 -13.72 -6.77
C GLU A 56 -4.10 -12.60 -5.72
N VAL A 57 -2.94 -12.20 -5.19
CA VAL A 57 -2.85 -11.12 -4.18
C VAL A 57 -3.43 -9.81 -4.73
N LYS A 58 -2.93 -9.37 -5.90
CA LYS A 58 -3.39 -8.16 -6.58
C LYS A 58 -4.87 -8.24 -6.94
N THR A 59 -5.26 -9.35 -7.55
CA THR A 59 -6.62 -9.57 -8.03
C THR A 59 -7.62 -9.63 -6.87
N ARG A 60 -7.28 -10.32 -5.79
CA ARG A 60 -8.11 -10.44 -4.58
C ARG A 60 -8.30 -9.09 -3.91
N LEU A 61 -7.22 -8.33 -3.72
CA LEU A 61 -7.28 -6.99 -3.14
C LEU A 61 -8.13 -6.04 -3.99
N LEU A 62 -7.90 -6.01 -5.30
CA LEU A 62 -8.67 -5.16 -6.21
C LEU A 62 -10.15 -5.54 -6.25
N ARG A 63 -10.46 -6.84 -6.33
CA ARG A 63 -11.85 -7.34 -6.32
C ARG A 63 -12.57 -6.98 -5.04
N TYR A 64 -11.93 -7.22 -3.90
CA TYR A 64 -12.50 -6.91 -2.60
C TYR A 64 -12.76 -5.40 -2.45
N ALA A 65 -11.76 -4.57 -2.68
CA ALA A 65 -11.89 -3.12 -2.53
C ALA A 65 -12.91 -2.53 -3.52
N THR A 66 -12.96 -3.06 -4.76
CA THR A 66 -14.01 -2.70 -5.72
C THR A 66 -15.40 -3.06 -5.20
N ALA A 67 -15.59 -4.26 -4.64
CA ALA A 67 -16.87 -4.67 -4.10
C ALA A 67 -17.28 -3.82 -2.89
N ALA A 68 -16.35 -3.52 -1.98
CA ALA A 68 -16.60 -2.69 -0.80
C ALA A 68 -17.07 -1.27 -1.17
N LEU A 69 -16.47 -0.67 -2.21
CA LEU A 69 -16.89 0.64 -2.71
C LEU A 69 -18.25 0.58 -3.41
N LEU A 70 -18.50 -0.45 -4.23
CA LEU A 70 -19.81 -0.62 -4.87
C LEU A 70 -20.92 -0.84 -3.83
N PHE A 71 -20.65 -1.59 -2.76
CA PHE A 71 -21.63 -1.78 -1.69
C PHE A 71 -21.91 -0.47 -0.95
N GLY A 72 -20.88 0.36 -0.73
CA GLY A 72 -21.03 1.70 -0.19
C GLY A 72 -21.85 2.62 -1.09
N GLU A 73 -21.50 2.72 -2.36
CA GLU A 73 -22.19 3.55 -3.36
C GLU A 73 -23.66 3.14 -3.52
N ARG A 74 -23.97 1.84 -3.44
CA ARG A 74 -25.34 1.34 -3.54
C ARG A 74 -26.16 1.45 -2.27
N GLY A 75 -25.59 1.96 -1.18
CA GLY A 75 -26.29 2.09 0.10
C GLY A 75 -26.73 0.73 0.67
N VAL A 76 -25.92 -0.33 0.46
CA VAL A 76 -26.20 -1.64 1.05
C VAL A 76 -26.25 -1.51 2.57
N ASP A 77 -27.22 -2.15 3.20
CA ASP A 77 -27.39 -2.09 4.66
C ASP A 77 -26.30 -2.93 5.37
N ALA A 78 -25.38 -2.22 6.04
CA ALA A 78 -24.29 -2.81 6.80
C ALA A 78 -24.76 -3.66 8.00
N GLN A 79 -26.00 -3.49 8.46
CA GLN A 79 -26.59 -4.32 9.53
C GLN A 79 -27.02 -5.70 9.02
N LEU A 80 -27.37 -5.81 7.73
CA LEU A 80 -27.80 -7.07 7.10
C LEU A 80 -26.61 -7.81 6.49
N ILE A 81 -25.72 -7.07 5.83
CA ILE A 81 -24.51 -7.60 5.22
C ILE A 81 -23.35 -6.83 5.84
N SER A 82 -22.54 -7.48 6.68
CA SER A 82 -21.42 -6.80 7.32
C SER A 82 -20.17 -6.86 6.44
N TRP A 83 -19.56 -5.69 6.22
CA TRP A 83 -18.19 -5.57 5.70
C TRP A 83 -17.52 -4.35 6.33
N ASN A 84 -16.25 -4.50 6.71
CA ASN A 84 -15.36 -3.42 7.07
C ASN A 84 -14.54 -3.01 5.86
N ARG A 85 -14.53 -1.72 5.55
CA ARG A 85 -13.72 -1.11 4.48
C ARG A 85 -12.23 -1.00 4.85
N VAL A 86 -11.70 -2.01 5.55
CA VAL A 86 -10.34 -2.04 6.08
C VAL A 86 -9.55 -3.20 5.46
N VAL A 87 -8.39 -2.87 4.90
CA VAL A 87 -7.42 -3.81 4.34
C VAL A 87 -6.16 -3.81 5.20
N LEU A 88 -5.70 -4.99 5.61
CA LEU A 88 -4.45 -5.17 6.34
C LEU A 88 -3.47 -6.01 5.51
N LEU A 89 -2.34 -5.41 5.14
CA LEU A 89 -1.21 -6.09 4.52
C LEU A 89 -0.14 -6.33 5.58
N HIS A 90 0.33 -7.56 5.75
CA HIS A 90 1.36 -7.86 6.75
C HIS A 90 2.43 -8.78 6.21
N GLY A 91 3.65 -8.68 6.75
CA GLY A 91 4.77 -9.50 6.31
C GLY A 91 6.11 -8.78 6.49
N PRO A 92 7.23 -9.43 6.17
CA PRO A 92 8.57 -8.87 6.39
C PRO A 92 8.77 -7.47 5.77
N PRO A 93 9.68 -6.64 6.30
CA PRO A 93 9.99 -5.34 5.71
C PRO A 93 10.55 -5.48 4.30
N GLY A 94 10.25 -4.50 3.44
CA GLY A 94 10.77 -4.46 2.07
C GLY A 94 10.05 -5.39 1.06
N THR A 95 8.90 -5.96 1.42
CA THR A 95 8.07 -6.80 0.51
C THR A 95 7.03 -6.01 -0.31
N GLY A 96 7.02 -4.68 -0.22
CA GLY A 96 6.18 -3.80 -1.06
C GLY A 96 4.77 -3.53 -0.53
N LYS A 97 4.50 -3.74 0.76
CA LYS A 97 3.17 -3.51 1.39
C LYS A 97 2.66 -2.08 1.20
N THR A 98 3.44 -1.07 1.61
CA THR A 98 3.08 0.36 1.46
C THR A 98 2.86 0.73 -0.01
N THR A 99 3.76 0.29 -0.89
CA THR A 99 3.63 0.47 -2.35
C THR A 99 2.37 -0.19 -2.89
N MET A 100 1.99 -1.37 -2.39
CA MET A 100 0.77 -2.06 -2.79
C MET A 100 -0.49 -1.29 -2.38
N CYS A 101 -0.52 -0.69 -1.18
CA CYS A 101 -1.60 0.19 -0.75
C CYS A 101 -1.73 1.41 -1.66
N LYS A 102 -0.62 2.11 -1.94
CA LYS A 102 -0.58 3.29 -2.83
C LYS A 102 -1.02 2.93 -4.25
N ALA A 103 -0.53 1.81 -4.79
CA ALA A 103 -0.92 1.29 -6.10
C ALA A 103 -2.40 0.88 -6.15
N LEU A 104 -2.95 0.29 -5.09
CA LEU A 104 -4.37 -0.07 -5.00
C LEU A 104 -5.25 1.18 -5.00
N ALA A 105 -4.88 2.21 -4.23
CA ALA A 105 -5.58 3.49 -4.21
C ALA A 105 -5.59 4.15 -5.60
N GLN A 106 -4.43 4.22 -6.26
CA GLN A 106 -4.29 4.71 -7.64
C GLN A 106 -5.19 3.94 -8.63
N ARG A 107 -5.25 2.61 -8.54
CA ARG A 107 -6.11 1.80 -9.43
C ARG A 107 -7.59 2.03 -9.18
N LEU A 108 -7.98 2.20 -7.93
CA LEU A 108 -9.38 2.40 -7.54
C LEU A 108 -9.84 3.81 -7.92
N SER A 109 -9.02 4.85 -7.73
CA SER A 109 -9.36 6.22 -8.17
C SER A 109 -9.67 6.25 -9.68
N ILE A 110 -8.81 5.62 -10.50
CA ILE A 110 -9.04 5.50 -11.94
C ILE A 110 -10.30 4.69 -12.25
N ARG A 111 -10.54 3.58 -11.54
CA ARG A 111 -11.69 2.70 -11.81
C ARG A 111 -13.03 3.35 -11.45
N PHE A 112 -13.04 4.21 -10.44
CA PHE A 112 -14.22 4.86 -9.87
C PHE A 112 -14.36 6.34 -10.23
N ASN A 113 -13.51 6.90 -11.11
CA ASN A 113 -13.57 8.31 -11.55
C ASN A 113 -14.86 8.76 -12.28
N HIS A 114 -15.77 7.83 -12.54
CA HIS A 114 -17.09 8.08 -13.12
C HIS A 114 -18.18 8.22 -12.05
N ILE A 115 -17.84 7.88 -10.80
CA ILE A 115 -18.67 8.00 -9.61
C ILE A 115 -18.12 9.15 -8.77
N TYR A 116 -16.82 9.14 -8.47
CA TYR A 116 -16.15 10.17 -7.69
C TYR A 116 -15.40 11.13 -8.61
N SER A 117 -15.64 12.43 -8.43
CA SER A 117 -15.01 13.49 -9.22
C SER A 117 -13.58 13.77 -8.77
N SER A 118 -13.27 13.48 -7.50
CA SER A 118 -11.95 13.61 -6.91
C SER A 118 -11.59 12.36 -6.10
N SER A 119 -10.30 12.19 -5.81
CA SER A 119 -9.82 11.11 -4.96
C SER A 119 -8.58 11.56 -4.21
N VAL A 120 -8.47 11.21 -2.93
CA VAL A 120 -7.37 11.65 -2.06
C VAL A 120 -6.81 10.47 -1.29
N LEU A 121 -5.48 10.38 -1.19
CA LEU A 121 -4.81 9.47 -0.26
C LEU A 121 -4.19 10.27 0.88
N VAL A 122 -4.53 9.92 2.11
CA VAL A 122 -3.91 10.43 3.33
C VAL A 122 -3.07 9.31 3.95
N GLU A 123 -1.74 9.46 3.93
CA GLU A 123 -0.80 8.57 4.61
C GLU A 123 -0.49 9.12 6.01
N VAL A 124 -0.88 8.36 7.02
CA VAL A 124 -0.64 8.67 8.42
C VAL A 124 0.75 8.19 8.79
N ASN A 125 1.63 9.11 9.17
CA ASN A 125 2.98 8.77 9.62
C ASN A 125 2.96 8.34 11.09
N ALA A 126 2.78 7.04 11.34
CA ALA A 126 2.75 6.50 12.71
C ALA A 126 4.00 6.87 13.52
N HIS A 127 5.20 6.84 12.95
CA HIS A 127 6.41 7.19 13.70
C HIS A 127 6.45 8.66 14.18
N SER A 128 6.11 9.61 13.31
CA SER A 128 6.04 11.05 13.63
C SER A 128 4.85 11.42 14.50
N LEU A 129 3.78 10.62 14.40
CA LEU A 129 2.78 10.56 15.44
C LEU A 129 3.51 10.13 16.73
N PHE A 130 3.65 8.86 17.07
CA PHE A 130 3.94 8.44 18.46
C PHE A 130 5.23 8.98 19.13
N SER A 131 6.26 9.37 18.40
CA SER A 131 7.50 9.94 18.98
C SER A 131 7.31 11.27 19.73
N ARG A 132 6.32 12.09 19.34
CA ARG A 132 6.05 13.40 19.97
C ARG A 132 5.04 13.34 21.14
N TRP A 133 4.59 12.15 21.52
CA TRP A 133 3.27 11.98 22.13
C TRP A 133 3.19 12.07 23.67
N PHE A 134 4.26 12.53 24.32
CA PHE A 134 4.30 12.67 25.77
C PHE A 134 3.66 13.95 26.34
N SER A 135 3.21 14.94 25.52
CA SER A 135 2.54 16.14 26.07
C SER A 135 1.37 16.77 25.28
N GLU A 136 1.26 16.67 23.94
CA GLU A 136 0.25 17.44 23.15
C GLU A 136 -0.62 16.58 22.20
N SER A 137 -0.60 15.28 22.41
CA SER A 137 -0.82 14.27 21.38
C SER A 137 -2.26 14.05 20.92
N GLY A 138 -3.23 14.14 21.84
CA GLY A 138 -4.66 13.97 21.50
C GLY A 138 -5.18 15.04 20.52
N LYS A 139 -4.67 16.27 20.61
CA LYS A 139 -5.10 17.38 19.74
C LYS A 139 -4.69 17.16 18.29
N LEU A 140 -3.48 16.64 18.04
CA LEU A 140 -2.98 16.35 16.70
C LEU A 140 -3.78 15.24 16.02
N VAL A 141 -4.14 14.17 16.75
CA VAL A 141 -5.05 13.13 16.24
C VAL A 141 -6.40 13.72 15.89
N SER A 142 -6.98 14.49 16.79
CA SER A 142 -8.26 15.15 16.54
C SER A 142 -8.19 16.09 15.34
N LYS A 143 -7.07 16.81 15.13
CA LYS A 143 -6.88 17.68 13.97
C LYS A 143 -6.77 16.86 12.68
N LEU A 144 -5.92 15.84 12.65
CA LEU A 144 -5.75 14.92 11.51
C LEU A 144 -7.09 14.30 11.10
N PHE A 145 -7.81 13.70 12.05
CA PHE A 145 -9.10 13.08 11.75
C PHE A 145 -10.21 14.10 11.50
N GLY A 146 -10.12 15.32 12.05
CA GLY A 146 -10.98 16.43 11.67
C GLY A 146 -10.85 16.74 10.19
N LYS A 147 -9.62 16.85 9.68
CA LYS A 147 -9.37 17.03 8.25
C LYS A 147 -9.84 15.85 7.40
N ILE A 148 -9.56 14.61 7.83
CA ILE A 148 -10.07 13.42 7.12
C ILE A 148 -11.61 13.43 7.07
N GLN A 149 -12.27 13.83 8.15
CA GLN A 149 -13.72 13.95 8.18
C GLN A 149 -14.23 15.05 7.25
N GLU A 150 -13.56 16.20 7.19
CA GLU A 150 -13.87 17.28 6.24
C GLU A 150 -13.75 16.79 4.78
N LEU A 151 -12.69 16.05 4.45
CA LEU A 151 -12.55 15.43 3.13
C LEU A 151 -13.68 14.43 2.82
N LEU A 152 -14.22 13.76 3.85
CA LEU A 152 -15.30 12.78 3.72
C LEU A 152 -16.70 13.40 3.72
N GLU A 153 -16.84 14.70 4.01
CA GLU A 153 -18.10 15.44 3.82
C GLU A 153 -18.41 15.67 2.35
N ASP A 154 -17.38 15.71 1.50
CA ASP A 154 -17.53 15.67 0.05
C ASP A 154 -17.83 14.23 -0.41
N GLU A 155 -19.10 13.93 -0.66
CA GLU A 155 -19.54 12.62 -1.14
C GLU A 155 -19.03 12.29 -2.56
N ASP A 156 -18.63 13.31 -3.34
CA ASP A 156 -18.04 13.15 -4.67
C ASP A 156 -16.53 12.88 -4.60
N SER A 157 -15.93 12.88 -3.40
CA SER A 157 -14.52 12.58 -3.15
C SER A 157 -14.33 11.17 -2.58
N LEU A 158 -13.47 10.37 -3.22
CA LEU A 158 -13.05 9.07 -2.71
C LEU A 158 -11.79 9.19 -1.84
N VAL A 159 -11.90 8.90 -0.55
CA VAL A 159 -10.80 9.07 0.40
C VAL A 159 -10.19 7.73 0.79
N PHE A 160 -8.88 7.62 0.63
CA PHE A 160 -8.07 6.51 1.11
C PHE A 160 -7.27 6.97 2.32
N VAL A 161 -7.34 6.23 3.44
CA VAL A 161 -6.53 6.49 4.63
C VAL A 161 -5.54 5.34 4.81
N LEU A 162 -4.27 5.60 4.60
CA LEU A 162 -3.18 4.64 4.78
C LEU A 162 -2.54 4.84 6.16
N VAL A 163 -2.62 3.83 7.02
CA VAL A 163 -1.86 3.79 8.29
C VAL A 163 -0.73 2.78 8.13
N ASP A 164 0.49 3.28 7.94
CA ASP A 164 1.66 2.42 7.77
C ASP A 164 2.25 1.99 9.13
N GLU A 165 2.89 0.82 9.15
CA GLU A 165 3.63 0.28 10.30
C GLU A 165 2.81 0.23 11.60
N VAL A 166 1.59 -0.33 11.53
CA VAL A 166 0.66 -0.40 12.68
C VAL A 166 1.19 -1.20 13.87
N GLU A 167 2.26 -1.99 13.70
CA GLU A 167 2.98 -2.64 14.81
C GLU A 167 3.54 -1.64 15.82
N SER A 168 3.90 -0.44 15.39
CA SER A 168 4.40 0.62 16.29
C SER A 168 3.33 1.01 17.31
N LEU A 169 2.07 1.03 16.86
CA LEU A 169 0.88 1.27 17.68
C LEU A 169 0.67 0.16 18.70
N ALA A 170 0.80 -1.09 18.25
CA ALA A 170 0.67 -2.28 19.08
C ALA A 170 1.75 -2.33 20.16
N ALA A 171 2.99 -1.98 19.81
CA ALA A 171 4.13 -1.95 20.72
C ALA A 171 3.93 -0.88 21.80
N ALA A 172 3.57 0.36 21.43
CA ALA A 172 3.28 1.44 22.38
C ALA A 172 2.19 1.04 23.37
N ARG A 173 1.12 0.40 22.89
CA ARG A 173 0.03 -0.10 23.74
C ARG A 173 0.50 -1.17 24.74
N LYS A 174 1.35 -2.11 24.33
CA LYS A 174 1.91 -3.16 25.20
C LYS A 174 2.89 -2.58 26.23
N SER A 175 3.77 -1.67 25.82
CA SER A 175 4.73 -0.99 26.71
C SER A 175 4.03 -0.20 27.81
N ALA A 176 2.98 0.54 27.46
CA ALA A 176 2.17 1.28 28.43
C ALA A 176 1.36 0.36 29.36
N ALA A 177 0.84 -0.78 28.87
CA ALA A 177 0.13 -1.75 29.71
C ALA A 177 1.04 -2.40 30.76
N ASN A 178 2.33 -2.55 30.45
CA ASN A 178 3.35 -3.07 31.35
C ASN A 178 3.94 -2.01 32.30
N GLY A 179 3.40 -0.78 32.31
CA GLY A 179 3.83 0.31 33.19
C GLY A 179 5.17 0.96 32.82
N SER A 180 5.72 0.65 31.64
CA SER A 180 6.98 1.23 31.15
C SER A 180 6.82 2.57 30.43
N GLU A 181 5.60 2.88 29.98
CA GLU A 181 5.21 4.15 29.37
C GLU A 181 3.93 4.68 30.03
N PRO A 182 3.68 6.00 30.03
CA PRO A 182 2.49 6.58 30.64
C PRO A 182 1.20 6.11 29.94
N SER A 183 0.13 6.02 30.72
CA SER A 183 -1.24 5.66 30.29
C SER A 183 -1.80 6.49 29.12
N ASP A 184 -1.14 7.59 28.77
CA ASP A 184 -1.51 8.48 27.68
C ASP A 184 -1.35 7.80 26.31
N ALA A 185 -0.32 6.97 26.10
CA ALA A 185 -0.11 6.24 24.86
C ALA A 185 -1.27 5.28 24.54
N ILE A 186 -1.85 4.62 25.55
CA ILE A 186 -3.02 3.75 25.36
C ILE A 186 -4.26 4.55 24.96
N ARG A 187 -4.51 5.68 25.62
CA ARG A 187 -5.66 6.55 25.30
C ARG A 187 -5.62 7.04 23.86
N VAL A 188 -4.43 7.38 23.42
CA VAL A 188 -4.05 7.80 22.09
C VAL A 188 -4.29 6.73 21.03
N VAL A 189 -3.83 5.49 21.25
CA VAL A 189 -4.05 4.37 20.33
C VAL A 189 -5.55 4.07 20.23
N ASN A 190 -6.26 4.10 21.36
CA ASN A 190 -7.70 3.91 21.38
C ASN A 190 -8.44 5.03 20.65
N ALA A 191 -8.00 6.29 20.78
CA ALA A 191 -8.56 7.42 20.04
C ALA A 191 -8.36 7.23 18.52
N LEU A 192 -7.15 6.87 18.10
CA LEU A 192 -6.85 6.54 16.69
C LEU A 192 -7.76 5.42 16.18
N LEU A 193 -7.86 4.30 16.90
CA LEU A 193 -8.72 3.17 16.52
C LEU A 193 -10.20 3.57 16.43
N THR A 194 -10.68 4.37 17.38
CA THR A 194 -12.06 4.88 17.39
C THR A 194 -12.33 5.74 16.16
N GLN A 195 -11.37 6.59 15.80
CA GLN A 195 -11.51 7.42 14.60
C GLN A 195 -11.46 6.58 13.31
N LEU A 196 -10.58 5.57 13.22
CA LEU A 196 -10.57 4.63 12.09
C LEU A 196 -11.89 3.84 11.97
N ASP A 197 -12.51 3.48 13.10
CA ASP A 197 -13.82 2.84 13.10
C ASP A 197 -14.92 3.78 12.58
N ALA A 198 -14.85 5.07 12.89
CA ALA A 198 -15.79 6.05 12.36
C ALA A 198 -15.70 6.16 10.82
N LEU A 199 -14.50 6.05 10.24
CA LEU A 199 -14.31 6.06 8.79
C LEU A 199 -14.99 4.89 8.09
N LYS A 200 -15.12 3.73 8.75
CA LYS A 200 -15.77 2.57 8.15
C LYS A 200 -17.23 2.81 7.80
N SER A 201 -17.90 3.76 8.45
CA SER A 201 -19.30 4.09 8.19
C SER A 201 -19.50 4.92 6.91
N ARG A 202 -18.43 5.56 6.40
CA ARG A 202 -18.49 6.42 5.23
C ARG A 202 -18.40 5.58 3.94
N PRO A 203 -19.34 5.74 2.98
CA PRO A 203 -19.38 4.93 1.76
C PRO A 203 -18.21 5.25 0.81
N ASN A 204 -17.67 6.46 0.89
CA ASN A 204 -16.58 7.01 0.10
C ASN A 204 -15.20 6.89 0.79
N ALA A 205 -15.03 5.97 1.75
CA ALA A 205 -13.78 5.77 2.48
C ALA A 205 -13.23 4.35 2.35
N ILE A 206 -11.90 4.20 2.19
CA ILE A 206 -11.18 2.93 2.42
C ILE A 206 -10.02 3.17 3.37
N VAL A 207 -9.90 2.31 4.38
CA VAL A 207 -8.75 2.27 5.27
C VAL A 207 -7.78 1.18 4.82
N LEU A 208 -6.54 1.56 4.57
CA LEU A 208 -5.44 0.69 4.20
C LEU A 208 -4.46 0.66 5.37
N THR A 209 -4.00 -0.51 5.77
CA THR A 209 -3.07 -0.67 6.90
C THR A 209 -1.95 -1.62 6.53
N THR A 210 -0.74 -1.34 7.01
CA THR A 210 0.39 -2.27 6.83
C THR A 210 1.09 -2.60 8.14
N SER A 211 1.63 -3.82 8.22
CA SER A 211 2.47 -4.22 9.34
C SER A 211 3.70 -5.05 8.95
N ASN A 212 4.87 -4.75 9.53
CA ASN A 212 6.08 -5.55 9.33
C ASN A 212 6.17 -6.80 10.23
N ILE A 213 5.33 -6.91 11.26
CA ILE A 213 5.38 -8.04 12.20
C ILE A 213 4.30 -9.04 11.88
N THR A 214 4.67 -10.28 11.57
CA THR A 214 3.72 -11.34 11.23
C THR A 214 3.00 -11.94 12.45
N GLU A 215 3.67 -11.97 13.60
CA GLU A 215 3.17 -12.69 14.79
C GLU A 215 2.53 -11.78 15.86
N ALA A 216 2.88 -10.49 15.90
CA ALA A 216 2.50 -9.59 17.00
C ALA A 216 1.66 -8.39 16.55
N ILE A 217 0.80 -8.56 15.55
CA ILE A 217 -0.17 -7.54 15.15
C ILE A 217 -1.20 -7.38 16.29
N ASP A 218 -1.58 -6.15 16.62
CA ASP A 218 -2.64 -5.91 17.60
C ASP A 218 -3.96 -6.52 17.11
N LEU A 219 -4.61 -7.31 17.97
CA LEU A 219 -5.93 -7.88 17.74
C LEU A 219 -6.95 -6.82 17.31
N ALA A 220 -6.81 -5.59 17.81
CA ALA A 220 -7.68 -4.48 17.42
C ALA A 220 -7.64 -4.18 15.92
N PHE A 221 -6.51 -4.30 15.24
CA PHE A 221 -6.44 -4.13 13.78
C PHE A 221 -6.92 -5.39 13.06
N VAL A 222 -6.55 -6.56 13.58
CA VAL A 222 -6.93 -7.86 13.02
C VAL A 222 -8.45 -8.04 13.02
N ASP A 223 -9.15 -7.71 14.10
CA ASP A 223 -10.60 -7.88 14.19
C ASP A 223 -11.37 -6.90 13.31
N ARG A 224 -10.73 -5.78 12.93
CA ARG A 224 -11.33 -4.72 12.11
C ARG A 224 -11.10 -4.89 10.62
N ALA A 225 -10.14 -5.73 10.22
CA ALA A 225 -9.75 -5.94 8.84
C ALA A 225 -10.52 -7.11 8.22
N ASP A 226 -11.26 -6.83 7.16
CA ASP A 226 -11.96 -7.86 6.38
C ASP A 226 -10.98 -8.64 5.51
N ILE A 227 -9.99 -7.95 4.95
CA ILE A 227 -8.89 -8.58 4.23
C ILE A 227 -7.62 -8.51 5.05
N LYS A 228 -7.10 -9.71 5.34
CA LYS A 228 -5.76 -9.92 5.91
C LYS A 228 -4.93 -10.60 4.83
N CYS A 229 -3.95 -9.88 4.31
CA CYS A 229 -3.09 -10.40 3.26
C CYS A 229 -1.65 -10.47 3.75
N TYR A 230 -1.13 -11.69 3.87
CA TYR A 230 0.28 -11.91 4.06
C TYR A 230 1.03 -11.63 2.75
N ILE A 231 2.09 -10.82 2.81
CA ILE A 231 3.01 -10.54 1.71
C ILE A 231 4.42 -10.94 2.17
N GLY A 232 4.81 -12.15 1.78
CA GLY A 232 6.12 -12.72 2.06
C GLY A 232 7.22 -12.23 1.13
N PRO A 233 8.46 -12.72 1.33
CA PRO A 233 9.53 -12.53 0.35
C PRO A 233 9.13 -13.15 -0.99
N PRO A 234 9.61 -12.60 -2.12
CA PRO A 234 9.31 -13.12 -3.45
C PRO A 234 9.88 -14.54 -3.62
N GLY A 235 9.05 -15.43 -4.15
CA GLY A 235 9.45 -16.75 -4.63
C GLY A 235 10.27 -16.65 -5.92
N MET A 236 10.66 -17.81 -6.43
CA MET A 236 11.64 -17.91 -7.52
C MET A 236 11.18 -17.17 -8.80
N ARG A 237 9.90 -17.30 -9.17
CA ARG A 237 9.34 -16.63 -10.35
C ARG A 237 9.36 -15.12 -10.16
N ALA A 238 8.90 -14.63 -9.01
CA ALA A 238 8.89 -13.20 -8.73
C ALA A 238 10.32 -12.63 -8.68
N ARG A 239 11.28 -13.33 -8.08
CA ARG A 239 12.70 -12.90 -8.06
C ARG A 239 13.26 -12.77 -9.46
N TYR A 240 13.05 -13.78 -10.31
CA TYR A 240 13.50 -13.76 -11.69
C TYR A 240 12.92 -12.56 -12.45
N GLU A 241 11.61 -12.35 -12.39
CA GLU A 241 10.96 -11.26 -13.10
C GLU A 241 11.35 -9.88 -12.56
N ILE A 242 11.60 -9.73 -11.26
CA ILE A 242 12.16 -8.49 -10.68
C ILE A 242 13.52 -8.21 -11.29
N LEU A 243 14.45 -9.17 -11.26
CA LEU A 243 15.80 -8.99 -11.81
C LEU A 243 15.75 -8.74 -13.32
N ARG A 244 14.92 -9.49 -14.05
CA ARG A 244 14.67 -9.29 -15.49
C ARG A 244 14.19 -7.89 -15.80
N SER A 245 13.19 -7.38 -15.06
CA SER A 245 12.68 -6.02 -15.22
C SER A 245 13.78 -4.96 -15.04
N CYS A 246 14.69 -5.18 -14.08
CA CYS A 246 15.82 -4.30 -13.84
C CYS A 246 16.85 -4.33 -14.98
N VAL A 247 17.22 -5.52 -15.47
CA VAL A 247 18.14 -5.65 -16.60
C VAL A 247 17.55 -5.00 -17.85
N LEU A 248 16.25 -5.20 -18.12
CA LEU A 248 15.56 -4.57 -19.24
C LEU A 248 15.55 -3.04 -19.14
N GLU A 249 15.39 -2.47 -17.95
CA GLU A 249 15.51 -1.01 -17.79
C GLU A 249 16.95 -0.54 -18.05
N LEU A 250 17.97 -1.26 -17.58
CA LEU A 250 19.37 -0.91 -17.87
C LEU A 250 19.68 -0.96 -19.37
N ILE A 251 19.14 -1.95 -20.09
CA ILE A 251 19.23 -2.03 -21.57
C ILE A 251 18.48 -0.85 -22.20
N ARG A 252 17.25 -0.56 -21.75
CA ARG A 252 16.45 0.57 -22.26
C ARG A 252 17.15 1.92 -22.07
N ARG A 253 18.01 2.03 -21.08
CA ARG A 253 18.80 3.23 -20.76
C ARG A 253 20.23 3.19 -21.30
N ASP A 254 20.54 2.24 -22.19
CA ASP A 254 21.84 2.05 -22.82
C ASP A 254 23.02 1.85 -21.84
N LEU A 255 22.74 1.46 -20.58
CA LEU A 255 23.77 1.16 -19.56
C LEU A 255 24.32 -0.27 -19.69
N VAL A 256 23.53 -1.18 -20.27
CA VAL A 256 23.93 -2.57 -20.55
C VAL A 256 23.66 -2.85 -22.03
N GLN A 257 24.66 -3.43 -22.70
CA GLN A 257 24.55 -3.85 -24.10
C GLN A 257 24.17 -5.33 -24.17
N GLY A 258 23.22 -5.69 -25.03
CA GLY A 258 22.76 -7.07 -25.21
C GLY A 258 21.24 -7.16 -25.30
N ALA A 259 20.74 -7.78 -26.38
CA ALA A 259 19.33 -7.79 -26.75
C ALA A 259 18.75 -9.21 -26.87
N GLU A 260 19.40 -10.21 -26.28
CA GLU A 260 18.81 -11.54 -26.28
C GLU A 260 17.52 -11.54 -25.46
N PRO A 261 16.40 -12.04 -26.01
CA PRO A 261 15.14 -12.07 -25.29
C PRO A 261 15.28 -12.97 -24.06
N MET A 262 15.21 -12.34 -22.89
CA MET A 262 15.09 -13.05 -21.63
C MET A 262 13.67 -13.60 -21.53
N GLU A 263 13.51 -14.90 -21.77
CA GLU A 263 12.24 -15.61 -21.67
C GLU A 263 12.21 -16.52 -20.43
N PHE A 264 11.12 -16.39 -19.68
CA PHE A 264 10.82 -17.22 -18.52
C PHE A 264 9.35 -17.60 -18.55
N ASP A 265 9.09 -18.89 -18.56
CA ASP A 265 7.75 -19.47 -18.72
C ASP A 265 7.61 -20.62 -17.73
N ASP A 266 6.54 -20.61 -16.92
CA ASP A 266 6.24 -21.64 -15.92
C ASP A 266 7.42 -22.12 -15.05
N GLY A 267 8.27 -21.19 -14.61
CA GLY A 267 9.42 -21.51 -13.74
C GLY A 267 10.66 -22.00 -14.48
N VAL A 268 10.63 -22.04 -15.81
CA VAL A 268 11.74 -22.49 -16.66
C VAL A 268 12.27 -21.32 -17.49
N ALA A 269 13.56 -21.02 -17.34
CA ALA A 269 14.28 -20.15 -18.25
C ALA A 269 14.45 -20.87 -19.60
N LYS A 270 13.89 -20.33 -20.68
CA LYS A 270 13.98 -20.96 -22.01
C LYS A 270 15.36 -20.70 -22.61
N GLY A 271 16.17 -21.76 -22.73
CA GLY A 271 17.23 -22.02 -23.74
C GLY A 271 18.35 -21.00 -24.00
N CYS A 272 18.23 -19.77 -23.52
CA CYS A 272 19.15 -18.67 -23.76
C CYS A 272 20.17 -18.61 -22.61
N PRO A 273 21.48 -18.50 -22.89
CA PRO A 273 22.51 -18.41 -21.84
C PRO A 273 22.21 -17.31 -20.81
N VAL A 274 21.78 -16.14 -21.28
CA VAL A 274 21.41 -15.00 -20.41
C VAL A 274 20.25 -15.34 -19.48
N SER A 275 19.21 -16.02 -19.99
CA SER A 275 18.06 -16.45 -19.19
C SER A 275 18.47 -17.46 -18.10
N LEU A 276 19.41 -18.36 -18.40
CA LEU A 276 19.92 -19.34 -17.44
C LEU A 276 20.77 -18.69 -16.36
N THR A 277 21.68 -17.77 -16.72
CA THR A 277 22.48 -17.00 -15.76
C THR A 277 21.61 -16.14 -14.86
N LEU A 278 20.57 -15.50 -15.41
CA LEU A 278 19.62 -14.72 -14.62
C LEU A 278 18.83 -15.59 -13.65
N ARG A 279 18.50 -16.83 -14.05
CA ARG A 279 17.87 -17.83 -13.16
C ARG A 279 18.80 -18.21 -12.01
N GLU A 280 20.07 -18.51 -12.29
CA GLU A 280 21.06 -18.81 -11.25
C GLU A 280 21.22 -17.64 -10.27
N ALA A 281 21.24 -16.40 -10.77
CA ALA A 281 21.26 -15.21 -9.92
C ALA A 281 19.99 -15.11 -9.05
N ALA A 282 18.81 -15.38 -9.61
CA ALA A 282 17.54 -15.40 -8.87
C ALA A 282 17.49 -16.52 -7.81
N GLU A 283 18.11 -17.68 -8.06
CA GLU A 283 18.27 -18.76 -7.08
C GLU A 283 19.18 -18.35 -5.93
N ALA A 284 20.30 -17.69 -6.23
CA ALA A 284 21.22 -17.16 -5.22
C ALA A 284 20.62 -16.04 -4.35
N CYS A 285 19.53 -15.41 -4.82
CA CYS A 285 18.82 -14.34 -4.11
C CYS A 285 17.69 -14.85 -3.19
N ASP A 286 17.64 -16.15 -2.87
CA ASP A 286 16.60 -16.69 -2.00
C ASP A 286 16.58 -16.00 -0.62
N GLY A 287 15.37 -15.72 -0.13
CA GLY A 287 15.15 -14.98 1.12
C GLY A 287 15.36 -13.45 1.04
N LEU A 288 15.85 -12.89 -0.07
CA LEU A 288 15.96 -11.43 -0.21
C LEU A 288 14.59 -10.76 -0.38
N SER A 289 14.45 -9.56 0.18
CA SER A 289 13.24 -8.74 0.00
C SER A 289 13.19 -8.12 -1.40
N GLY A 290 11.98 -7.74 -1.86
CA GLY A 290 11.82 -7.01 -3.13
C GLY A 290 12.66 -5.71 -3.17
N ARG A 291 12.75 -5.01 -2.04
CA ARG A 291 13.64 -3.84 -1.89
C ARG A 291 15.11 -4.19 -2.09
N ALA A 292 15.59 -5.29 -1.50
CA ALA A 292 16.96 -5.74 -1.66
C ALA A 292 17.25 -6.12 -3.13
N LEU A 293 16.36 -6.88 -3.76
CA LEU A 293 16.47 -7.27 -5.17
C LEU A 293 16.57 -6.06 -6.10
N ARG A 294 15.72 -5.04 -5.91
CA ARG A 294 15.74 -3.82 -6.73
C ARG A 294 16.97 -2.94 -6.47
N LYS A 295 17.73 -3.18 -5.38
CA LYS A 295 18.99 -2.50 -5.10
C LYS A 295 20.20 -3.18 -5.77
N LEU A 296 20.12 -4.48 -6.04
CA LEU A 296 21.22 -5.27 -6.63
C LEU A 296 21.78 -4.71 -7.95
N PRO A 297 20.96 -4.25 -8.93
CA PRO A 297 21.50 -3.76 -10.20
C PRO A 297 22.45 -2.58 -10.03
N PHE A 298 22.12 -1.65 -9.13
CA PHE A 298 22.99 -0.52 -8.82
C PHE A 298 24.28 -0.96 -8.16
N LEU A 299 24.21 -1.87 -7.18
CA LEU A 299 25.40 -2.40 -6.51
C LEU A 299 26.31 -3.14 -7.48
N ALA A 300 25.74 -4.00 -8.33
CA ALA A 300 26.48 -4.73 -9.35
C ALA A 300 27.15 -3.78 -10.36
N TYR A 301 26.42 -2.76 -10.84
CA TYR A 301 26.98 -1.78 -11.77
C TYR A 301 28.09 -0.95 -11.14
N SER A 302 27.96 -0.56 -9.86
CA SER A 302 28.96 0.24 -9.16
C SER A 302 30.29 -0.47 -8.89
N THR A 303 30.33 -1.79 -9.07
CA THR A 303 31.54 -2.61 -8.88
C THR A 303 32.31 -2.87 -10.17
N VAL A 304 31.76 -2.48 -11.32
CA VAL A 304 32.39 -2.58 -12.66
C VAL A 304 33.15 -1.30 -12.97
#